data_AF-A0A0M2V1B6-F1
#
_entry.id   AF-A0A0M2V1B6-F1
#
_cell.length_a   1.000
_cell.length_b   1.000
_cell.length_c   1.000
_cell.angle_alpha   90.00
_cell.angle_beta   90.00
_cell.angle_gamma   90.00
#
_symmetry.space_group_name_H-M   'P 1'
#
loop_
_entity.id
_entity.type
_entity.pdbx_description
1 polymer ?
#
loop_
_entity_poly.entity_id
_entity_poly.type
_entity_poly.pdbx_seq_one_letter_code
_entity_poly.pdbx_strand_id
1 'polypeptide(L)'
;MGRELERDKKQWEGRLIPKGLIVARYFATERKAIDNLEADRDAIVRQMEEMEEEHGGEEGLMADAKNDKDKITKASVQKRVKELTMDNEQGTIEDKEELKILKVYVKLAEQEAEESKKIRDAQAALEKKVFDKYKTLTEAEKK
;
A
#
# COMPACT_ATOMS: atom_id res chain seq x y z
N MET A 1 16.17 -47.30 -31.02
CA MET A 1 16.41 -46.93 -29.60
C MET A 1 16.75 -45.44 -29.53
N GLY A 2 15.75 -44.56 -29.43
CA GLY A 2 16.04 -43.11 -29.45
C GLY A 2 14.89 -42.19 -29.03
N ARG A 3 13.80 -42.72 -28.47
CA ARG A 3 12.61 -41.91 -28.06
C ARG A 3 12.34 -41.91 -26.56
N GLU A 4 13.17 -42.59 -25.77
CA GLU A 4 12.96 -42.69 -24.31
C GLU A 4 13.72 -41.60 -23.54
N LEU A 5 14.87 -41.14 -24.05
CA LEU A 5 15.67 -40.07 -23.45
C LEU A 5 15.06 -38.66 -23.57
N GLU A 6 14.10 -38.44 -24.46
CA GLU A 6 13.41 -37.15 -24.61
C GLU A 6 12.25 -36.95 -23.64
N ARG A 7 11.70 -38.02 -23.02
CA ARG A 7 10.63 -37.88 -22.03
C ARG A 7 11.15 -37.40 -20.67
N ASP A 8 12.36 -37.77 -20.30
CA ASP A 8 12.93 -37.44 -18.99
C ASP A 8 13.36 -35.96 -18.90
N LYS A 9 13.91 -35.38 -19.98
CA LYS A 9 14.24 -33.94 -20.03
C LYS A 9 13.02 -33.03 -19.85
N LYS A 10 11.85 -33.44 -20.38
CA LYS A 10 10.58 -32.69 -20.22
C LYS A 10 9.96 -32.82 -18.82
N GLN A 11 10.35 -33.82 -18.03
CA GLN A 11 9.98 -33.90 -16.60
C GLN A 11 10.86 -32.99 -15.72
N TRP A 12 11.96 -32.46 -16.27
CA TRP A 12 12.90 -31.61 -15.54
C TRP A 12 12.77 -30.11 -15.86
N GLU A 13 12.09 -29.73 -16.95
CA GLU A 13 11.65 -28.34 -17.17
C GLU A 13 10.50 -27.90 -16.24
N GLY A 14 9.91 -28.82 -15.46
CA GLY A 14 8.79 -28.57 -14.55
C GLY A 14 9.14 -28.38 -13.07
N ARG A 15 10.43 -28.32 -12.70
CA ARG A 15 10.87 -28.35 -11.28
C ARG A 15 11.45 -27.04 -10.73
N LEU A 16 11.28 -25.93 -11.43
CA LEU A 16 11.39 -24.64 -10.76
C LEU A 16 10.12 -24.50 -9.90
N ILE A 17 10.16 -24.86 -8.62
CA ILE A 17 9.01 -24.62 -7.74
C ILE A 17 8.72 -23.12 -7.82
N PRO A 18 7.58 -22.70 -8.38
CA PRO A 18 7.26 -21.29 -8.52
C PRO A 18 7.27 -20.65 -7.15
N LYS A 19 7.89 -19.47 -7.02
CA LYS A 19 7.90 -18.69 -5.77
C LYS A 19 6.50 -18.59 -5.15
N GLY A 20 5.47 -18.45 -5.99
CA GLY A 20 4.06 -18.42 -5.57
C GLY A 20 3.60 -19.70 -4.87
N LEU A 21 4.06 -20.88 -5.29
CA LEU A 21 3.72 -22.15 -4.62
C LEU A 21 4.43 -22.31 -3.27
N ILE A 22 5.67 -21.80 -3.13
CA ILE A 22 6.37 -21.81 -1.83
C ILE A 22 5.68 -20.86 -0.85
N VAL A 23 5.32 -19.66 -1.30
CA VAL A 23 4.55 -18.71 -0.49
C VAL A 23 3.22 -19.31 -0.08
N ALA A 24 2.45 -19.86 -1.03
CA ALA A 24 1.14 -20.44 -0.75
C ALA A 24 1.20 -21.64 0.21
N ARG A 25 2.29 -22.43 0.19
CA ARG A 25 2.40 -23.65 0.99
C ARG A 25 3.05 -23.44 2.36
N TYR A 26 4.03 -22.53 2.46
CA TYR A 26 4.85 -22.37 3.67
C TYR A 26 4.70 -21.01 4.35
N PHE A 27 4.25 -19.99 3.62
CA PHE A 27 4.16 -18.61 4.09
C PHE A 27 2.77 -18.02 3.84
N ALA A 28 1.73 -18.86 3.88
CA ALA A 28 0.35 -18.45 3.66
C ALA A 28 -0.10 -17.41 4.70
N THR A 29 0.38 -17.54 5.94
CA THR A 29 0.08 -16.60 7.02
C THR A 29 0.68 -15.23 6.74
N GLU A 30 1.96 -15.17 6.37
CA GLU A 30 2.63 -13.92 5.98
C GLU A 30 2.01 -13.29 4.74
N ARG A 31 1.63 -14.12 3.75
CA ARG A 31 0.93 -13.64 2.56
C ARG A 31 -0.41 -13.02 2.93
N LYS A 32 -1.20 -13.70 3.77
CA LYS A 32 -2.47 -13.18 4.27
C LYS A 32 -2.31 -11.90 5.08
N ALA A 33 -1.24 -11.77 5.86
CA ALA A 33 -0.94 -10.54 6.59
C ALA A 33 -0.65 -9.36 5.65
N ILE A 34 0.08 -9.59 4.54
CA ILE A 34 0.30 -8.59 3.49
C ILE A 34 -1.03 -8.23 2.82
N ASP A 35 -1.82 -9.24 2.41
CA ASP A 35 -3.10 -9.00 1.74
C ASP A 35 -4.07 -8.20 2.65
N ASN A 36 -4.06 -8.43 3.97
CA ASN A 36 -4.84 -7.64 4.92
C ASN A 36 -4.35 -6.18 5.00
N LEU A 37 -3.04 -5.95 5.10
CA LEU A 37 -2.46 -4.60 5.11
C LEU A 37 -2.76 -3.86 3.79
N GLU A 38 -2.74 -4.56 2.65
CA GLU A 38 -3.11 -3.99 1.35
C GLU A 38 -4.60 -3.60 1.33
N ALA A 39 -5.48 -4.43 1.89
CA ALA A 39 -6.91 -4.14 1.99
C ALA A 39 -7.21 -2.94 2.92
N ASP A 40 -6.49 -2.82 4.04
CA ASP A 40 -6.58 -1.68 4.96
C ASP A 40 -6.14 -0.40 4.24
N ARG A 41 -5.01 -0.45 3.51
CA ARG A 41 -4.48 0.68 2.74
C ARG A 41 -5.45 1.11 1.64
N ASP A 42 -6.04 0.15 0.93
CA ASP A 42 -7.07 0.43 -0.08
C ASP A 42 -8.37 0.98 0.53
N ALA A 43 -8.70 0.65 1.78
CA ALA A 43 -9.82 1.28 2.50
C ALA A 43 -9.50 2.75 2.85
N ILE A 44 -8.28 3.06 3.28
CA ILE A 44 -7.84 4.43 3.56
C ILE A 44 -7.85 5.27 2.28
N VAL A 45 -7.33 4.73 1.17
CA VAL A 45 -7.34 5.43 -0.13
C VAL A 45 -8.76 5.76 -0.55
N ARG A 46 -9.70 4.81 -0.42
CA ARG A 46 -11.12 5.06 -0.72
C ARG A 46 -11.73 6.15 0.16
N GLN A 47 -11.41 6.18 1.46
CA GLN A 47 -11.87 7.26 2.34
C GLN A 47 -11.29 8.62 1.94
N MET A 48 -10.05 8.67 1.48
CA MET A 48 -9.45 9.91 0.96
C MET A 48 -10.15 10.36 -0.32
N GLU A 49 -10.43 9.44 -1.26
CA GLU A 49 -11.16 9.73 -2.50
C GLU A 49 -12.57 10.25 -2.22
N GLU A 50 -13.30 9.61 -1.29
CA GLU A 50 -14.64 10.05 -0.86
C GLU A 50 -14.62 11.50 -0.34
N MET A 51 -13.65 11.83 0.53
CA MET A 51 -13.53 13.21 1.02
C MET A 51 -13.12 14.20 -0.09
N GLU A 52 -12.30 13.79 -1.06
CA GLU A 52 -11.95 14.63 -2.21
C GLU A 52 -13.16 14.88 -3.12
N GLU A 53 -14.06 13.90 -3.29
CA GLU A 53 -15.30 14.06 -4.04
C GLU A 53 -16.31 14.94 -3.30
N GLU A 54 -16.48 14.74 -1.99
CA GLU A 54 -17.43 15.50 -1.16
C GLU A 54 -16.99 16.94 -0.89
N HIS A 55 -15.69 17.17 -0.71
CA HIS A 55 -15.16 18.45 -0.25
C HIS A 55 -14.16 19.10 -1.21
N GLY A 56 -13.75 18.45 -2.31
CA GLY A 56 -12.79 18.98 -3.27
C GLY A 56 -13.38 19.76 -4.44
N GLY A 57 -14.70 19.93 -4.51
CA GLY A 57 -15.36 20.83 -5.48
C GLY A 57 -14.99 22.30 -5.28
N GLU A 58 -15.34 23.17 -6.24
CA GLU A 58 -15.01 24.62 -6.18
C GLU A 58 -15.62 25.34 -4.96
N GLU A 59 -16.75 24.86 -4.45
CA GLU A 59 -17.41 25.36 -3.24
C GLU A 59 -17.16 24.45 -2.02
N GLY A 60 -16.27 23.46 -2.15
CA GLY A 60 -16.01 22.49 -1.10
C GLY A 60 -15.00 22.98 -0.07
N LEU A 61 -15.08 22.43 1.14
CA LEU A 61 -14.19 22.79 2.26
C LEU A 61 -12.71 22.42 2.03
N MET A 62 -12.37 21.72 0.95
CA MET A 62 -10.99 21.42 0.55
C MET A 62 -10.57 22.13 -0.75
N ALA A 63 -11.41 23.03 -1.31
CA ALA A 63 -11.11 23.76 -2.54
C ALA A 63 -9.78 24.53 -2.43
N ASP A 64 -9.62 25.29 -1.34
CA ASP A 64 -8.41 26.08 -1.05
C ASP A 64 -7.18 25.23 -0.69
N ALA A 65 -7.37 23.93 -0.46
CA ALA A 65 -6.28 23.01 -0.15
C ALA A 65 -5.66 22.37 -1.41
N LYS A 66 -6.16 22.70 -2.62
CA LYS A 66 -5.57 22.28 -3.89
C LYS A 66 -4.24 22.98 -4.14
N ASN A 67 -3.33 22.28 -4.81
CA ASN A 67 -2.07 22.88 -5.30
C ASN A 67 -2.27 23.61 -6.62
N ASP A 68 -1.19 24.20 -7.16
CA ASP A 68 -1.20 24.93 -8.45
C ASP A 68 -1.62 24.08 -9.67
N LYS A 69 -1.80 22.77 -9.50
CA LYS A 69 -2.25 21.82 -10.53
C LYS A 69 -3.68 21.32 -10.28
N ASP A 70 -4.44 22.01 -9.43
CA ASP A 70 -5.80 21.64 -9.02
C ASP A 70 -5.88 20.26 -8.33
N LYS A 71 -4.79 19.82 -7.68
CA LYS A 71 -4.74 18.53 -6.99
C LYS A 71 -4.68 18.69 -5.48
N ILE A 72 -5.49 17.92 -4.77
CA ILE A 72 -5.37 17.75 -3.33
C ILE A 72 -4.19 16.81 -3.06
N THR A 73 -3.27 17.25 -2.21
CA THR A 73 -2.08 16.47 -1.83
C THR A 73 -1.83 16.65 -0.35
N LYS A 74 -1.20 15.67 0.30
CA LYS A 74 -0.79 15.82 1.71
C LYS A 74 -0.05 17.13 1.97
N ALA A 75 0.87 17.52 1.08
CA ALA A 75 1.67 18.73 1.25
C ALA A 75 0.82 20.01 1.15
N SER A 76 -0.10 20.10 0.19
CA SER A 76 -0.97 21.26 0.02
C SER A 76 -1.98 21.38 1.18
N VAL A 77 -2.56 20.26 1.61
CA VAL A 77 -3.45 20.20 2.78
C VAL A 77 -2.71 20.62 4.06
N GLN A 78 -1.48 20.12 4.29
CA GLN A 78 -0.68 20.52 5.46
C GLN A 78 -0.31 22.00 5.45
N LYS A 79 -0.11 22.60 4.27
CA LYS A 79 0.13 24.03 4.13
C LYS A 79 -1.12 24.82 4.54
N ARG A 80 -2.29 24.45 4.03
CA ARG A 80 -3.57 25.09 4.37
C ARG A 80 -3.91 24.96 5.85
N VAL A 81 -3.72 23.77 6.44
CA VAL A 81 -3.87 23.56 7.89
C VAL A 81 -3.01 24.53 8.70
N LYS A 82 -1.76 24.78 8.27
CA LYS A 82 -0.86 25.72 8.97
C LYS A 82 -1.38 27.16 8.86
N GLU A 83 -1.79 27.57 7.67
CA GLU A 83 -2.36 28.90 7.42
C GLU A 83 -3.56 29.16 8.36
N LEU A 84 -4.54 28.24 8.38
CA LEU A 84 -5.72 28.32 9.24
C LEU A 84 -5.40 28.28 10.75
N THR A 85 -4.29 27.66 11.17
CA THR A 85 -3.88 27.64 12.58
C THR A 85 -3.01 28.82 12.99
N MET A 86 -2.36 29.50 12.05
CA MET A 86 -1.52 30.68 12.31
C MET A 86 -2.36 31.96 12.43
N ASP A 87 -3.48 32.02 11.72
CA ASP A 87 -4.51 33.04 11.92
C ASP A 87 -5.28 32.77 13.23
N ASN A 88 -4.64 33.08 14.36
CA ASN A 88 -5.13 33.03 15.75
C ASN A 88 -6.67 33.06 15.87
N GLU A 89 -7.30 31.93 16.23
CA GLU A 89 -8.68 31.69 16.77
C GLU A 89 -9.89 32.52 16.27
N GLN A 90 -9.69 33.43 15.32
CA GLN A 90 -10.64 34.36 14.73
C GLN A 90 -11.15 33.86 13.38
N GLY A 91 -10.83 32.61 13.04
CA GLY A 91 -11.43 31.91 11.91
C GLY A 91 -12.96 31.83 12.07
N THR A 92 -13.62 31.95 10.94
CA THR A 92 -15.07 31.74 10.77
C THR A 92 -15.48 30.33 11.22
N ILE A 93 -16.78 30.08 11.31
CA ILE A 93 -17.29 28.72 11.58
C ILE A 93 -16.81 27.76 10.48
N GLU A 94 -16.81 28.23 9.23
CA GLU A 94 -16.37 27.50 8.04
C GLU A 94 -14.89 27.11 8.14
N ASP A 95 -14.00 28.04 8.52
CA ASP A 95 -12.56 27.76 8.72
C ASP A 95 -12.32 26.65 9.75
N LYS A 96 -13.16 26.58 10.79
CA LYS A 96 -13.06 25.55 11.83
C LYS A 96 -13.55 24.19 11.33
N GLU A 97 -14.51 24.16 10.41
CA GLU A 97 -15.01 22.94 9.77
C GLU A 97 -14.03 22.44 8.70
N GLU A 98 -13.52 23.33 7.85
CA GLU A 98 -12.41 23.05 6.92
C GLU A 98 -11.22 22.43 7.69
N LEU A 99 -10.75 23.10 8.75
CA LEU A 99 -9.59 22.63 9.51
C LEU A 99 -9.79 21.20 10.08
N LYS A 100 -11.02 20.84 10.48
CA LYS A 100 -11.33 19.48 10.94
C LYS A 100 -11.18 18.46 9.81
N ILE A 101 -11.78 18.74 8.66
CA ILE A 101 -11.72 17.86 7.49
C ILE A 101 -10.28 17.70 7.00
N LEU A 102 -9.55 18.81 6.86
CA LEU A 102 -8.15 18.79 6.43
C LEU A 102 -7.27 18.01 7.41
N LYS A 103 -7.48 18.12 8.72
CA LYS A 103 -6.76 17.31 9.72
C LYS A 103 -7.05 15.81 9.58
N VAL A 104 -8.30 15.44 9.29
CA VAL A 104 -8.67 14.04 9.01
C VAL A 104 -7.94 13.55 7.76
N TYR A 105 -7.94 14.34 6.68
CA TYR A 105 -7.21 13.99 5.45
C TYR A 105 -5.71 13.81 5.68
N VAL A 106 -5.06 14.72 6.41
CA VAL A 106 -3.63 14.58 6.74
C VAL A 106 -3.35 13.29 7.50
N LYS A 107 -4.22 12.94 8.45
CA LYS A 107 -4.07 11.72 9.23
C LYS A 107 -4.26 10.47 8.37
N LEU A 108 -5.26 10.44 7.49
CA LEU A 108 -5.45 9.33 6.55
C LEU A 108 -4.25 9.18 5.61
N ALA A 109 -3.74 10.28 5.06
CA ALA A 109 -2.54 10.27 4.22
C ALA A 109 -1.28 9.80 4.97
N GLU A 110 -1.20 10.02 6.29
CA GLU A 110 -0.14 9.47 7.14
C GLU A 110 -0.29 7.97 7.38
N GLN A 111 -1.52 7.51 7.62
CA GLN A 111 -1.82 6.10 7.79
C GLN A 111 -1.57 5.31 6.50
N GLU A 112 -1.98 5.84 5.34
CA GLU A 112 -1.68 5.25 4.02
C GLU A 112 -0.17 5.06 3.84
N ALA A 113 0.62 6.09 4.12
CA ALA A 113 2.07 6.03 3.97
C ALA A 113 2.71 5.02 4.94
N GLU A 114 2.20 4.93 6.17
CA GLU A 114 2.67 3.96 7.17
C GLU A 114 2.33 2.52 6.74
N GLU A 115 1.11 2.28 6.27
CA GLU A 115 0.68 0.96 5.80
C GLU A 115 1.42 0.55 4.54
N SER A 116 1.59 1.46 3.57
CA SER A 116 2.42 1.26 2.39
C SER A 116 3.86 0.90 2.75
N LYS A 117 4.41 1.48 3.83
CA LYS A 117 5.72 1.07 4.35
C LYS A 117 5.69 -0.33 4.98
N LYS A 118 4.70 -0.63 5.82
CA LYS A 118 4.53 -1.97 6.44
C LYS A 118 4.38 -3.06 5.38
N ILE A 119 3.63 -2.81 4.31
CA ILE A 119 3.46 -3.72 3.17
C ILE A 119 4.81 -4.01 2.53
N ARG A 120 5.60 -2.97 2.20
CA ARG A 120 6.94 -3.13 1.61
C ARG A 120 7.88 -3.92 2.51
N ASP A 121 7.89 -3.60 3.81
CA ASP A 121 8.74 -4.29 4.79
C ASP A 121 8.33 -5.77 4.94
N ALA A 122 7.03 -6.06 4.97
CA ALA A 122 6.49 -7.42 5.05
C ALA A 122 6.76 -8.22 3.77
N GLN A 123 6.62 -7.60 2.59
CA GLN A 123 6.97 -8.20 1.30
C GLN A 123 8.47 -8.55 1.24
N ALA A 124 9.36 -7.63 1.62
CA ALA A 124 10.80 -7.88 1.64
C ALA A 124 11.17 -9.01 2.64
N ALA A 125 10.53 -9.04 3.81
CA ALA A 125 10.72 -10.11 4.78
C ALA A 125 10.24 -11.47 4.25
N LEU A 126 9.09 -11.49 3.56
CA LEU A 126 8.56 -12.69 2.91
C LEU A 126 9.49 -13.18 1.81
N GLU A 127 9.99 -12.29 0.94
CA GLU A 127 10.93 -12.65 -0.12
C GLU A 127 12.22 -13.28 0.43
N LYS A 128 12.76 -12.73 1.52
CA LYS A 128 13.92 -13.31 2.20
C LYS A 128 13.62 -14.73 2.70
N LYS A 129 12.50 -14.91 3.40
CA LYS A 129 12.05 -16.22 3.88
C LYS A 129 11.85 -17.23 2.74
N VAL A 130 11.25 -16.79 1.63
CA VAL A 130 11.05 -17.60 0.42
C VAL A 130 12.39 -18.00 -0.18
N PHE A 131 13.34 -17.08 -0.28
CA PHE A 131 14.68 -17.34 -0.80
C PHE A 131 15.45 -18.34 0.06
N ASP A 132 15.44 -18.17 1.38
CA ASP A 132 16.07 -19.12 2.32
C ASP A 132 15.41 -20.50 2.21
N LYS A 133 14.07 -20.55 2.12
CA LYS A 133 13.34 -21.80 1.93
C LYS A 133 13.66 -22.45 0.59
N TYR A 134 13.74 -21.66 -0.48
CA TYR A 134 14.09 -22.12 -1.82
C TYR A 134 15.46 -22.80 -1.82
N LYS A 135 16.47 -22.21 -1.18
CA LYS A 135 17.80 -22.83 -1.00
C LYS A 135 17.71 -24.19 -0.31
N THR A 136 17.00 -24.27 0.81
CA THR A 136 16.88 -25.55 1.55
C THR A 136 16.16 -26.64 0.75
N LEU A 137 15.14 -26.28 -0.04
CA LEU A 137 14.41 -27.23 -0.89
C LEU A 137 15.28 -27.71 -2.05
N THR A 138 16.05 -26.82 -2.67
CA THR A 138 17.00 -27.20 -3.73
C THR A 138 18.15 -28.07 -3.25
N GLU A 139 18.51 -28.00 -1.96
CA GLU A 139 19.49 -28.91 -1.36
C GLU A 139 18.88 -30.27 -0.97
N ALA A 140 17.62 -30.30 -0.54
CA ALA A 140 16.89 -31.52 -0.22
C ALA A 140 16.56 -32.38 -1.45
N GLU A 141 16.46 -31.78 -2.65
CA GLU A 141 16.29 -32.50 -3.92
C GLU A 141 17.61 -33.11 -4.48
N LYS A 142 18.77 -32.87 -3.84
CA LYS A 142 20.06 -33.44 -4.27
C LYS A 142 20.35 -34.85 -3.73
N LYS A 143 19.34 -35.60 -3.27
CA LYS A 143 19.55 -36.94 -2.69
C LYS A 143 18.71 -38.02 -3.33
#